data_AF-A0A2E3YGF8-F1
#
_entry.id   AF-A0A2E3YGF8-F1
#
_cell.length_a   1.000
_cell.length_b   1.000
_cell.length_c   1.000
_cell.angle_alpha   90.00
_cell.angle_beta   90.00
_cell.angle_gamma   90.00
#
_symmetry.space_group_name_H-M   'P 1'
#
loop_
_entity.id
_entity.type
_entity.pdbx_description
1 polymer ?
#
loop_
_entity_poly.entity_id
_entity_poly.type
_entity_poly.pdbx_seq_one_letter_code
_entity_poly.pdbx_strand_id
1 'polypeptide(L)'
;MRRALVAHWVVLLGVLSPLAVAANEGPRLAILSFGDEAGFQGTWDLSEDVPRSLADHLMALSSLRIIDADSARSAERAARDAGDSGIPLAAAVGRALNADYVLRGVVTACGIRRVVAGDPNLGGYRSFTYSVGLEQVELTRTTTASVVRTLSVVRDSVMRPLELNLFGRPTSHDKEFEALLKIDFGGEAFDELPFGHFVRGALDDLASDVVSTIYDRRPLILSREGARVLAVDEEQIFIGIGVDDYLEIGDVVPILDDEGHRVGLVEVVEMIGPHLSSANLLESAGDTENGVVELGQRFGQRLAPDAAAASTKKD
;
A
#
# COMPACT_ATOMS: atom_id res chain seq x y z
N MET A 1 22.17 71.60 -35.09
CA MET A 1 21.13 71.44 -34.05
C MET A 1 20.25 70.26 -34.40
N ARG A 2 20.34 69.16 -33.65
CA ARG A 2 19.26 68.25 -33.24
C ARG A 2 19.89 66.99 -32.64
N ARG A 3 19.77 66.90 -31.31
CA ARG A 3 20.11 65.74 -30.49
C ARG A 3 19.07 64.65 -30.75
N ALA A 4 19.49 63.41 -30.95
CA ALA A 4 18.62 62.25 -30.84
C ALA A 4 19.18 61.38 -29.71
N LEU A 5 18.48 61.41 -28.56
CA LEU A 5 18.64 60.46 -27.47
C LEU A 5 18.11 59.10 -27.93
N VAL A 6 18.94 58.07 -27.90
CA VAL A 6 18.50 56.67 -27.97
C VAL A 6 18.37 56.16 -26.54
N ALA A 7 17.13 56.06 -26.05
CA ALA A 7 16.81 55.47 -24.77
C ALA A 7 17.00 53.95 -24.85
N HIS A 8 18.00 53.42 -24.14
CA HIS A 8 18.14 52.00 -23.88
C HIS A 8 17.10 51.58 -22.83
N TRP A 9 16.09 50.82 -23.26
CA TRP A 9 15.25 50.05 -22.35
C TRP A 9 15.91 48.69 -22.12
N VAL A 10 16.53 48.52 -20.95
CA VAL A 10 16.92 47.20 -20.45
C VAL A 10 15.66 46.56 -19.89
N VAL A 11 15.07 45.63 -20.64
CA VAL A 11 14.03 44.74 -20.13
C VAL A 11 14.73 43.64 -19.33
N LEU A 12 14.70 43.77 -18.00
CA LEU A 12 15.05 42.69 -17.08
C LEU A 12 13.92 41.64 -17.15
N LEU A 13 14.07 40.64 -18.01
CA LEU A 13 13.27 39.42 -17.92
C LEU A 13 13.74 38.66 -16.68
N GLY A 14 13.03 38.84 -15.57
CA GLY A 14 13.12 37.95 -14.43
C GLY A 14 12.62 36.58 -14.86
N VAL A 15 13.54 35.63 -15.01
CA VAL A 15 13.22 34.20 -15.10
C VAL A 15 12.70 33.81 -13.72
N LEU A 16 11.38 33.88 -13.55
CA LEU A 16 10.68 33.14 -12.51
C LEU A 16 10.80 31.66 -12.91
N SER A 17 11.86 31.01 -12.45
CA SER A 17 11.88 29.56 -12.37
C SER A 17 10.67 29.15 -11.55
N PRO A 18 9.74 28.32 -12.07
CA PRO A 18 8.79 27.69 -11.19
C PRO A 18 9.62 26.81 -10.26
N LEU A 19 9.64 27.17 -8.97
CA LEU A 19 9.93 26.22 -7.91
C LEU A 19 8.95 25.07 -8.15
N ALA A 20 9.46 23.98 -8.74
CA ALA A 20 8.75 22.73 -8.75
C ALA A 20 8.54 22.38 -7.28
N VAL A 21 7.32 22.61 -6.80
CA VAL A 21 6.84 21.96 -5.59
C VAL A 21 6.93 20.48 -5.94
N ALA A 22 7.99 19.81 -5.48
CA ALA A 22 8.11 18.37 -5.57
C ALA A 22 6.87 17.81 -4.86
N ALA A 23 5.93 17.29 -5.63
CA ALA A 23 4.83 16.54 -5.07
C ALA A 23 5.46 15.39 -4.30
N ASN A 24 5.16 15.31 -3.01
CA ASN A 24 5.54 14.21 -2.15
C ASN A 24 4.87 12.95 -2.71
N GLU A 25 5.56 12.21 -3.57
CA GLU A 25 5.01 11.03 -4.22
C GLU A 25 4.98 9.91 -3.20
N GLY A 26 3.80 9.54 -2.71
CA GLY A 26 3.65 8.48 -1.72
C GLY A 26 4.15 7.11 -2.19
N PRO A 27 4.17 6.11 -1.29
CA PRO A 27 4.76 4.80 -1.52
C PRO A 27 4.08 4.13 -2.70
N ARG A 28 4.87 3.47 -3.53
CA ARG A 28 4.43 2.75 -4.72
C ARG A 28 3.99 1.35 -4.32
N LEU A 29 2.73 1.03 -4.61
CA LEU A 29 2.14 -0.26 -4.27
C LEU A 29 1.73 -0.98 -5.55
N ALA A 30 2.29 -2.17 -5.77
CA ALA A 30 1.79 -3.09 -6.79
C ALA A 30 0.78 -4.05 -6.16
N ILE A 31 -0.37 -4.22 -6.79
CA ILE A 31 -1.38 -5.20 -6.37
C ILE A 31 -1.40 -6.30 -7.44
N LEU A 32 -1.07 -7.53 -7.04
CA LEU A 32 -1.06 -8.68 -7.93
C LEU A 32 -2.45 -9.27 -8.07
N SER A 33 -2.61 -10.17 -9.05
CA SER A 33 -3.81 -11.00 -9.10
C SER A 33 -3.97 -11.82 -7.82
N PHE A 34 -5.21 -11.94 -7.35
CA PHE A 34 -5.52 -12.77 -6.18
C PHE A 34 -5.83 -14.20 -6.62
N GLY A 35 -5.52 -15.19 -5.78
CA GLY A 35 -6.03 -16.55 -5.99
C GLY A 35 -7.55 -16.55 -5.87
N ASP A 36 -8.26 -17.23 -6.77
CA ASP A 36 -9.70 -17.43 -6.66
C ASP A 36 -10.02 -18.84 -6.13
N GLU A 37 -10.46 -18.89 -4.87
CA GLU A 37 -11.01 -20.09 -4.23
C GLU A 37 -12.53 -19.95 -3.96
N ALA A 38 -13.11 -18.80 -4.28
CA ALA A 38 -14.52 -18.49 -4.05
C ALA A 38 -15.43 -19.21 -5.06
N GLY A 39 -14.93 -19.47 -6.27
CA GLY A 39 -15.62 -20.29 -7.27
C GLY A 39 -16.95 -19.68 -7.74
N PHE A 40 -17.00 -18.36 -7.88
CA PHE A 40 -18.18 -17.64 -8.34
C PHE A 40 -18.60 -18.11 -9.75
N GLN A 41 -19.89 -18.33 -9.95
CA GLN A 41 -20.43 -18.98 -11.16
C GLN A 41 -20.91 -17.98 -12.23
N GLY A 42 -20.67 -16.67 -12.04
CA GLY A 42 -21.04 -15.62 -12.97
C GLY A 42 -19.90 -15.21 -13.92
N THR A 43 -19.97 -13.99 -14.45
CA THR A 43 -19.00 -13.46 -15.42
C THR A 43 -17.80 -12.77 -14.80
N TRP A 44 -17.76 -12.64 -13.47
CA TRP A 44 -16.67 -11.95 -12.77
C TRP A 44 -15.40 -12.78 -12.77
N ASP A 45 -14.28 -12.09 -12.95
CA ASP A 45 -12.95 -12.64 -12.74
C ASP A 45 -12.45 -12.13 -11.39
N LEU A 46 -12.78 -12.84 -10.31
CA LEU A 46 -12.46 -12.40 -8.95
C LEU A 46 -10.95 -12.26 -8.71
N SER A 47 -10.12 -12.97 -9.47
CA SER A 47 -8.67 -12.84 -9.43
C SER A 47 -8.19 -11.46 -9.90
N GLU A 48 -8.96 -10.76 -10.73
CA GLU A 48 -8.61 -9.44 -11.26
C GLU A 48 -9.53 -8.31 -10.76
N ASP A 49 -10.83 -8.58 -10.66
CA ASP A 49 -11.86 -7.60 -10.33
C ASP A 49 -11.76 -7.13 -8.87
N VAL A 50 -11.47 -8.05 -7.94
CA VAL A 50 -11.31 -7.73 -6.52
C VAL A 50 -10.05 -6.87 -6.28
N PRO A 51 -8.84 -7.25 -6.77
CA PRO A 51 -7.67 -6.40 -6.69
C PRO A 51 -7.85 -5.01 -7.32
N ARG A 52 -8.56 -4.92 -8.45
CA ARG A 52 -8.85 -3.65 -9.12
C ARG A 52 -9.75 -2.76 -8.25
N SER A 53 -10.82 -3.31 -7.70
CA SER A 53 -11.69 -2.58 -6.78
C SER A 53 -10.92 -2.17 -5.51
N LEU A 54 -10.08 -3.04 -4.94
CA LEU A 54 -9.23 -2.69 -3.81
C LEU A 54 -8.27 -1.54 -4.12
N ALA A 55 -7.72 -1.47 -5.33
CA ALA A 55 -6.89 -0.34 -5.77
C ALA A 55 -7.64 0.99 -5.67
N ASP A 56 -8.90 1.03 -6.14
CA ASP A 56 -9.72 2.24 -6.12
C ASP A 56 -9.96 2.73 -4.68
N HIS A 57 -10.22 1.80 -3.76
CA HIS A 57 -10.35 2.09 -2.34
C HIS A 57 -9.05 2.63 -1.71
N LEU A 58 -7.90 2.04 -2.05
CA LEU A 58 -6.60 2.50 -1.54
C LEU A 58 -6.24 3.91 -2.05
N MET A 59 -6.54 4.20 -3.31
CA MET A 59 -6.35 5.53 -3.91
C MET A 59 -7.25 6.58 -3.26
N ALA A 60 -8.47 6.21 -2.85
CA ALA A 60 -9.39 7.13 -2.18
C ALA A 60 -8.95 7.47 -0.74
N LEU A 61 -8.25 6.56 -0.05
CA LEU A 61 -7.92 6.69 1.37
C LEU A 61 -6.56 7.35 1.66
N SER A 62 -5.63 7.38 0.70
CA SER A 62 -4.23 7.73 0.99
C SER A 62 -3.48 8.34 -0.20
N SER A 63 -2.24 8.79 0.02
CA SER A 63 -1.30 9.21 -1.03
C SER A 63 -0.57 8.06 -1.71
N LEU A 64 -0.97 6.79 -1.47
CA LEU A 64 -0.38 5.62 -2.11
C LEU A 64 -0.44 5.73 -3.63
N ARG A 65 0.68 5.45 -4.28
CA ARG A 65 0.77 5.40 -5.73
C ARG A 65 0.56 3.97 -6.20
N ILE A 66 -0.68 3.65 -6.55
CA ILE A 66 -0.99 2.33 -7.08
C ILE A 66 -0.39 2.20 -8.48
N ILE A 67 0.37 1.13 -8.69
CA ILE A 67 0.91 0.79 -10.01
C ILE A 67 -0.23 0.25 -10.88
N ASP A 68 -0.23 0.68 -12.14
CA ASP A 68 -1.18 0.26 -13.15
C ASP A 68 -1.33 -1.28 -13.23
N ALA A 69 -2.58 -1.75 -13.33
CA ALA A 69 -2.91 -3.16 -13.25
C ALA A 69 -2.31 -3.99 -14.41
N ASP A 70 -2.23 -3.43 -15.62
CA ASP A 70 -1.65 -4.13 -16.76
C ASP A 70 -0.13 -4.27 -16.62
N SER A 71 0.51 -3.25 -16.04
CA SER A 71 1.93 -3.28 -15.69
C SER A 71 2.22 -4.32 -14.60
N ALA A 72 1.41 -4.34 -13.54
CA ALA A 72 1.48 -5.33 -12.46
C ALA A 72 1.34 -6.76 -12.99
N ARG A 73 0.32 -7.00 -13.83
CA ARG A 73 0.04 -8.29 -14.45
C ARG A 73 1.15 -8.76 -15.38
N SER A 74 1.70 -7.85 -16.18
CA SER A 74 2.79 -8.17 -17.10
C SER A 74 4.05 -8.59 -16.34
N ALA A 75 4.41 -7.88 -15.28
CA ALA A 75 5.53 -8.25 -14.41
C ALA A 75 5.26 -9.55 -13.64
N GLU A 76 4.03 -9.74 -13.15
CA GLU A 76 3.62 -10.98 -12.48
C GLU A 76 3.77 -12.20 -13.39
N ARG A 77 3.30 -12.12 -14.63
CA ARG A 77 3.44 -13.19 -15.63
C ARG A 77 4.92 -13.50 -15.89
N ALA A 78 5.74 -12.47 -16.13
CA ALA A 78 7.16 -12.66 -16.39
C ALA A 78 7.89 -13.34 -15.21
N ALA A 79 7.56 -12.97 -13.97
CA ALA A 79 8.13 -13.58 -12.78
C ALA A 79 7.66 -15.04 -12.57
N ARG A 80 6.37 -15.32 -12.81
CA ARG A 80 5.83 -16.70 -12.78
C ARG A 80 6.46 -17.59 -13.86
N ASP A 81 6.67 -17.07 -15.06
CA ASP A 81 7.35 -17.78 -16.15
C ASP A 81 8.80 -18.11 -15.81
N ALA A 82 9.45 -17.29 -14.96
CA ALA A 82 10.77 -17.57 -14.40
C ALA A 82 10.76 -18.59 -13.25
N GLY A 83 9.58 -19.04 -12.80
CA GLY A 83 9.40 -20.01 -11.73
C GLY A 83 9.21 -19.41 -10.33
N ASP A 84 9.10 -18.08 -10.21
CA ASP A 84 8.90 -17.42 -8.92
C ASP A 84 7.47 -17.63 -8.39
N SER A 85 7.35 -17.87 -7.08
CA SER A 85 6.08 -17.98 -6.37
C SER A 85 6.19 -17.40 -4.95
N GLY A 86 5.06 -17.09 -4.31
CA GLY A 86 5.04 -16.57 -2.94
C GLY A 86 5.83 -15.27 -2.75
N ILE A 87 6.75 -15.26 -1.80
CA ILE A 87 7.62 -14.11 -1.50
C ILE A 87 8.59 -13.79 -2.66
N PRO A 88 9.32 -14.77 -3.24
CA PRO A 88 10.13 -14.54 -4.45
C PRO A 88 9.37 -13.83 -5.58
N LEU A 89 8.12 -14.23 -5.84
CA LEU A 89 7.26 -13.59 -6.84
C LEU A 89 7.02 -12.12 -6.51
N ALA A 90 6.60 -11.83 -5.28
CA ALA A 90 6.37 -10.46 -4.84
C ALA A 90 7.65 -9.60 -4.94
N ALA A 91 8.80 -10.13 -4.52
CA ALA A 91 10.08 -9.43 -4.61
C ALA A 91 10.55 -9.21 -6.06
N ALA A 92 10.31 -10.17 -6.96
CA ALA A 92 10.61 -10.03 -8.38
C ALA A 92 9.75 -8.95 -9.05
N VAL A 93 8.44 -8.97 -8.81
CA VAL A 93 7.51 -7.96 -9.34
C VAL A 93 7.81 -6.58 -8.76
N GLY A 94 8.05 -6.49 -7.45
CA GLY A 94 8.38 -5.23 -6.79
C GLY A 94 9.63 -4.58 -7.39
N ARG A 95 10.70 -5.36 -7.62
CA ARG A 95 11.92 -4.86 -8.27
C ARG A 95 11.67 -4.44 -9.72
N ALA A 96 10.91 -5.23 -10.49
CA ALA A 96 10.62 -4.94 -11.89
C ALA A 96 9.83 -3.63 -12.07
N LEU A 97 8.94 -3.30 -11.14
CA LEU A 97 8.04 -2.14 -11.22
C LEU A 97 8.50 -0.96 -10.37
N ASN A 98 9.64 -1.10 -9.69
CA ASN A 98 10.11 -0.19 -8.65
C ASN A 98 8.99 0.13 -7.64
N ALA A 99 8.32 -0.93 -7.16
CA ALA A 99 7.30 -0.83 -6.12
C ALA A 99 7.96 -0.91 -4.75
N ASP A 100 7.53 -0.09 -3.81
CA ASP A 100 7.99 -0.17 -2.41
C ASP A 100 7.34 -1.36 -1.69
N TYR A 101 6.08 -1.62 -2.04
CA TYR A 101 5.29 -2.72 -1.51
C TYR A 101 4.58 -3.49 -2.62
N VAL A 102 4.35 -4.77 -2.35
CA VAL A 102 3.56 -5.66 -3.20
C VAL A 102 2.49 -6.36 -2.37
N LEU A 103 1.24 -6.30 -2.82
CA LEU A 103 0.10 -6.93 -2.20
C LEU A 103 -0.34 -8.15 -3.03
N ARG A 104 -0.53 -9.29 -2.37
CA ARG A 104 -1.18 -10.47 -2.96
C ARG A 104 -2.13 -11.09 -1.95
N GLY A 105 -3.11 -11.85 -2.41
CA GLY A 105 -4.07 -12.50 -1.53
C GLY A 105 -4.85 -13.61 -2.19
N VAL A 106 -5.85 -14.13 -1.47
CA VAL A 106 -6.77 -15.16 -1.93
C VAL A 106 -8.19 -14.70 -1.64
N VAL A 107 -9.05 -14.76 -2.66
CA VAL A 107 -10.49 -14.59 -2.51
C VAL A 107 -11.09 -15.95 -2.15
N THR A 108 -11.43 -16.15 -0.89
CA THR A 108 -11.99 -17.42 -0.38
C THR A 108 -13.52 -17.45 -0.45
N ALA A 109 -14.16 -16.28 -0.48
CA ALA A 109 -15.59 -16.16 -0.71
C ALA A 109 -15.92 -14.81 -1.37
N CYS A 110 -16.83 -14.80 -2.34
CA CYS A 110 -17.44 -13.57 -2.84
C CYS A 110 -18.75 -13.93 -3.54
N GLY A 111 -19.87 -13.70 -2.86
CA GLY A 111 -21.17 -13.91 -3.49
C GLY A 111 -22.33 -14.05 -2.52
N ILE A 112 -23.48 -14.38 -3.09
CA ILE A 112 -24.71 -14.67 -2.36
C ILE A 112 -24.96 -16.17 -2.35
N ARG A 113 -25.04 -16.76 -1.16
CA ARG A 113 -25.47 -18.14 -0.97
C ARG A 113 -26.97 -18.20 -0.75
N ARG A 114 -27.69 -18.89 -1.63
CA ARG A 114 -29.14 -19.14 -1.52
C ARG A 114 -29.41 -20.55 -0.99
N VAL A 115 -30.19 -20.65 0.08
CA VAL A 115 -30.71 -21.93 0.61
C VAL A 115 -32.22 -21.96 0.43
N VAL A 116 -32.76 -23.08 -0.05
CA VAL A 116 -34.19 -23.29 -0.25
C VAL A 116 -34.61 -24.60 0.45
N ALA A 117 -35.71 -24.56 1.20
CA ALA A 117 -36.33 -25.75 1.79
C ALA A 117 -37.84 -25.76 1.52
N GLY A 118 -38.37 -26.88 1.03
CA GLY A 118 -39.79 -27.00 0.61
C GLY A 118 -39.99 -26.85 -0.90
N ASP A 119 -41.24 -26.75 -1.34
CA ASP A 119 -41.60 -26.62 -2.76
C ASP A 119 -41.56 -25.14 -3.18
N PRO A 120 -40.68 -24.75 -4.13
CA PRO A 120 -40.53 -23.36 -4.56
C PRO A 120 -41.79 -22.71 -5.13
N ASN A 121 -42.75 -23.50 -5.63
CA ASN A 121 -43.94 -23.05 -6.35
C ASN A 121 -45.21 -23.13 -5.49
N LEU A 122 -45.24 -24.02 -4.48
CA LEU A 122 -46.40 -24.22 -3.61
C LEU A 122 -46.24 -23.53 -2.24
N GLY A 123 -45.04 -23.56 -1.68
CA GLY A 123 -44.76 -23.04 -0.35
C GLY A 123 -43.41 -23.54 0.16
N GLY A 124 -42.54 -22.62 0.55
CA GLY A 124 -41.20 -22.96 1.00
C GLY A 124 -40.49 -21.82 1.72
N TYR A 125 -39.36 -22.18 2.32
CA TYR A 125 -38.43 -21.29 2.98
C TYR A 125 -37.26 -20.96 2.05
N ARG A 126 -36.89 -19.68 1.99
CA ARG A 126 -35.65 -19.23 1.36
C ARG A 126 -34.84 -18.36 2.31
N SER A 127 -33.54 -18.50 2.25
CA SER A 127 -32.60 -17.58 2.91
C SER A 127 -31.42 -17.27 2.01
N PHE A 128 -30.96 -16.03 2.11
CA PHE A 128 -29.81 -15.50 1.39
C PHE A 128 -28.75 -15.08 2.41
N THR A 129 -27.51 -15.46 2.16
CA THR A 129 -26.35 -15.06 2.95
C THR A 129 -25.36 -14.40 2.02
N TYR A 130 -24.91 -13.19 2.34
CA TYR A 130 -23.81 -12.55 1.64
C TYR A 130 -22.52 -12.98 2.30
N SER A 131 -21.53 -13.34 1.50
CA SER A 131 -20.23 -13.77 1.99
C SER A 131 -19.14 -13.07 1.18
N VAL A 132 -18.18 -12.49 1.89
CA VAL A 132 -16.93 -11.97 1.32
C VAL A 132 -15.78 -12.41 2.20
N GLY A 133 -14.77 -13.03 1.60
CA GLY A 133 -13.62 -13.60 2.26
C GLY A 133 -12.38 -13.26 1.44
N LEU A 134 -11.53 -12.43 2.01
CA LEU A 134 -10.20 -12.10 1.51
C LEU A 134 -9.21 -12.57 2.55
N GLU A 135 -8.47 -13.61 2.24
CA GLU A 135 -7.54 -14.25 3.15
C GLU A 135 -6.13 -14.26 2.60
N GLN A 136 -5.17 -14.49 3.49
CA GLN A 136 -3.74 -14.53 3.15
C GLN A 136 -3.29 -13.29 2.35
N VAL A 137 -3.86 -12.13 2.69
CA VAL A 137 -3.53 -10.87 2.01
C VAL A 137 -2.18 -10.40 2.55
N GLU A 138 -1.11 -10.79 1.87
CA GLU A 138 0.27 -10.52 2.26
C GLU A 138 0.75 -9.21 1.65
N LEU A 139 1.12 -8.27 2.52
CA LEU A 139 1.83 -7.05 2.17
C LEU A 139 3.33 -7.30 2.30
N THR A 140 4.03 -7.38 1.18
CA THR A 140 5.47 -7.63 1.12
C THR A 140 6.21 -6.32 0.85
N ARG A 141 7.28 -6.04 1.60
CA ARG A 141 8.20 -4.93 1.33
C ARG A 141 9.25 -5.41 0.32
N THR A 142 9.42 -4.67 -0.76
CA THR A 142 10.30 -5.06 -1.88
C THR A 142 11.77 -5.06 -1.48
N THR A 143 12.23 -4.05 -0.74
CA THR A 143 13.64 -3.87 -0.36
C THR A 143 14.17 -5.02 0.48
N THR A 144 13.36 -5.54 1.39
CA THR A 144 13.71 -6.61 2.32
C THR A 144 13.29 -7.99 1.83
N ALA A 145 12.49 -8.06 0.77
CA ALA A 145 11.81 -9.27 0.32
C ALA A 145 11.12 -10.02 1.48
N SER A 146 10.45 -9.29 2.38
CA SER A 146 9.80 -9.85 3.56
C SER A 146 8.35 -9.40 3.69
N VAL A 147 7.51 -10.29 4.24
CA VAL A 147 6.11 -9.99 4.55
C VAL A 147 6.08 -9.05 5.76
N VAL A 148 5.59 -7.84 5.56
CA VAL A 148 5.37 -6.84 6.63
C VAL A 148 4.19 -7.29 7.49
N ARG A 149 3.11 -7.71 6.84
CA ARG A 149 1.90 -8.19 7.51
C ARG A 149 1.08 -9.08 6.59
N THR A 150 0.40 -10.06 7.20
CA THR A 150 -0.67 -10.83 6.57
C THR A 150 -1.99 -10.36 7.15
N LEU A 151 -2.90 -9.93 6.26
CA LEU A 151 -4.21 -9.39 6.56
C LEU A 151 -5.30 -10.39 6.14
N SER A 152 -6.47 -10.27 6.75
CA SER A 152 -7.66 -10.99 6.32
C SER A 152 -8.92 -10.21 6.66
N VAL A 153 -9.92 -10.31 5.78
CA VAL A 153 -11.27 -9.80 6.00
C VAL A 153 -12.24 -10.89 5.59
N VAL A 154 -12.95 -11.44 6.57
CA VAL A 154 -14.02 -12.42 6.35
C VAL A 154 -15.29 -11.86 6.98
N ARG A 155 -16.31 -11.67 6.15
CA ARG A 155 -17.62 -11.19 6.56
C ARG A 155 -18.71 -12.07 5.96
N ASP A 156 -19.63 -12.47 6.83
CA ASP A 156 -20.91 -13.04 6.45
C ASP A 156 -22.03 -12.12 6.91
N SER A 157 -23.07 -11.94 6.09
CA SER A 157 -24.26 -11.21 6.54
C SER A 157 -24.98 -12.01 7.63
N VAL A 158 -25.29 -11.32 8.74
CA VAL A 158 -25.99 -11.92 9.87
C VAL A 158 -27.42 -12.25 9.44
N MET A 159 -27.71 -13.53 9.34
CA MET A 159 -28.99 -14.09 8.92
C MET A 159 -30.17 -13.56 9.78
N ARG A 160 -31.08 -12.76 9.20
CA ARG A 160 -32.39 -12.38 9.79
C ARG A 160 -33.41 -11.92 8.72
N PRO A 161 -34.73 -12.25 8.80
CA PRO A 161 -35.41 -13.47 9.21
C PRO A 161 -35.98 -14.26 7.99
N LEU A 162 -36.69 -15.36 8.27
CA LEU A 162 -37.47 -16.17 7.31
C LEU A 162 -38.26 -15.35 6.29
N GLU A 163 -38.00 -15.54 4.99
CA GLU A 163 -38.95 -15.20 3.94
C GLU A 163 -39.82 -16.43 3.64
N LEU A 164 -41.09 -16.38 4.05
CA LEU A 164 -42.10 -17.34 3.61
C LEU A 164 -42.50 -17.00 2.18
N ASN A 165 -42.13 -17.85 1.22
CA ASN A 165 -42.64 -17.69 -0.14
C ASN A 165 -43.94 -18.47 -0.30
N LEU A 166 -45.01 -17.76 -0.66
CA LEU A 166 -46.31 -18.32 -1.02
C LEU A 166 -46.51 -18.10 -2.52
N PHE A 167 -46.77 -19.18 -3.26
CA PHE A 167 -47.03 -19.17 -4.71
C PHE A 167 -45.84 -18.77 -5.60
N GLY A 168 -44.60 -18.93 -5.13
CA GLY A 168 -43.40 -18.85 -5.95
C GLY A 168 -43.06 -17.47 -6.54
N ARG A 169 -43.60 -16.37 -5.98
CA ARG A 169 -43.27 -15.02 -6.45
C ARG A 169 -41.81 -14.66 -6.14
N PRO A 170 -41.05 -14.07 -7.08
CA PRO A 170 -39.68 -13.62 -6.81
C PRO A 170 -39.64 -12.51 -5.75
N THR A 171 -38.74 -12.64 -4.78
CA THR A 171 -38.49 -11.61 -3.75
C THR A 171 -37.46 -10.58 -4.22
N SER A 172 -37.19 -9.53 -3.42
CA SER A 172 -36.12 -8.57 -3.73
C SER A 172 -34.74 -9.25 -3.79
N HIS A 173 -34.49 -10.21 -2.90
CA HIS A 173 -33.25 -10.99 -2.88
C HIS A 173 -33.13 -11.93 -4.08
N ASP A 174 -34.23 -12.51 -4.57
CA ASP A 174 -34.21 -13.29 -5.82
C ASP A 174 -33.80 -12.40 -7.01
N LYS A 175 -34.35 -11.17 -7.08
CA LYS A 175 -34.01 -10.21 -8.14
C LYS A 175 -32.56 -9.73 -8.06
N GLU A 176 -32.07 -9.46 -6.85
CA GLU A 176 -30.67 -9.10 -6.62
C GLU A 176 -29.73 -10.24 -7.04
N PHE A 177 -30.01 -11.47 -6.60
CA PHE A 177 -29.23 -12.64 -6.98
C PHE A 177 -29.17 -12.83 -8.51
N GLU A 178 -30.30 -12.68 -9.20
CA GLU A 178 -30.34 -12.73 -10.67
C GLU A 178 -29.62 -11.56 -11.34
N ALA A 179 -29.61 -10.38 -10.71
CA ALA A 179 -28.90 -9.20 -11.21
C ALA A 179 -27.39 -9.38 -11.14
N LEU A 180 -26.85 -9.94 -10.04
CA LEU A 180 -25.41 -10.17 -9.87
C LEU A 180 -24.79 -11.04 -10.97
N LEU A 181 -25.58 -11.95 -11.56
CA LEU A 181 -25.11 -12.81 -12.66
C LEU A 181 -24.93 -12.07 -13.99
N LYS A 182 -25.36 -10.80 -14.10
CA LYS A 182 -25.45 -10.04 -15.35
C LYS A 182 -24.71 -8.72 -15.35
N ILE A 183 -24.30 -8.23 -14.18
CA ILE A 183 -23.63 -6.94 -14.03
C ILE A 183 -22.14 -7.13 -13.82
N ASP A 184 -21.36 -6.08 -14.09
CA ASP A 184 -19.92 -6.08 -13.87
C ASP A 184 -19.59 -5.81 -12.39
N PHE A 185 -18.58 -6.52 -11.87
CA PHE A 185 -18.09 -6.33 -10.51
C PHE A 185 -17.50 -4.92 -10.34
N GLY A 186 -17.82 -4.24 -9.24
CA GLY A 186 -17.32 -2.89 -8.95
C GLY A 186 -17.82 -1.80 -9.90
N GLY A 187 -18.77 -2.10 -10.79
CA GLY A 187 -19.43 -1.10 -11.62
C GLY A 187 -20.54 -0.35 -10.87
N GLU A 188 -21.04 0.74 -11.47
CA GLU A 188 -22.10 1.58 -10.87
C GLU A 188 -23.35 0.77 -10.47
N ALA A 189 -23.79 -0.16 -11.32
CA ALA A 189 -24.94 -1.01 -11.01
C ALA A 189 -24.67 -2.02 -9.89
N PHE A 190 -23.43 -2.49 -9.73
CA PHE A 190 -23.03 -3.35 -8.62
C PHE A 190 -23.04 -2.55 -7.32
N ASP A 191 -22.51 -1.34 -7.38
CA ASP A 191 -22.41 -0.42 -6.26
C ASP A 191 -23.75 0.06 -5.70
N GLU A 192 -24.84 -0.04 -6.47
CA GLU A 192 -26.21 0.23 -6.00
C GLU A 192 -26.86 -0.96 -5.29
N LEU A 193 -26.30 -2.17 -5.40
CA LEU A 193 -26.88 -3.36 -4.79
C LEU A 193 -26.48 -3.51 -3.31
N PRO A 194 -27.37 -4.06 -2.47
CA PRO A 194 -27.03 -4.41 -1.08
C PRO A 194 -25.76 -5.28 -0.97
N PHE A 195 -25.58 -6.26 -1.85
CA PHE A 195 -24.36 -7.07 -1.91
C PHE A 195 -23.12 -6.24 -2.28
N GLY A 196 -23.23 -5.30 -3.24
CA GLY A 196 -22.11 -4.44 -3.59
C GLY A 196 -21.69 -3.53 -2.44
N HIS A 197 -22.64 -2.94 -1.73
CA HIS A 197 -22.36 -2.20 -0.49
C HIS A 197 -21.67 -3.07 0.58
N PHE A 198 -22.09 -4.33 0.70
CA PHE A 198 -21.50 -5.28 1.64
C PHE A 198 -20.03 -5.58 1.31
N VAL A 199 -19.72 -5.82 0.03
CA VAL A 199 -18.36 -6.04 -0.46
C VAL A 199 -17.51 -4.77 -0.30
N ARG A 200 -18.03 -3.61 -0.67
CA ARG A 200 -17.36 -2.31 -0.52
C ARG A 200 -16.88 -2.10 0.91
N GLY A 201 -17.75 -2.35 1.89
CA GLY A 201 -17.36 -2.21 3.29
C GLY A 201 -16.25 -3.18 3.72
N ALA A 202 -16.12 -4.35 3.09
CA ALA A 202 -15.02 -5.28 3.36
C ALA A 202 -13.70 -4.80 2.73
N LEU A 203 -13.77 -4.22 1.53
CA LEU A 203 -12.63 -3.62 0.85
C LEU A 203 -12.15 -2.35 1.56
N ASP A 204 -13.06 -1.53 2.08
CA ASP A 204 -12.74 -0.36 2.90
C ASP A 204 -11.94 -0.73 4.15
N ASP A 205 -12.38 -1.76 4.89
CA ASP A 205 -11.67 -2.28 6.06
C ASP A 205 -10.25 -2.76 5.68
N LEU A 206 -10.14 -3.57 4.61
CA LEU A 206 -8.86 -4.08 4.16
C LEU A 206 -7.92 -2.95 3.71
N ALA A 207 -8.44 -1.98 2.97
CA ALA A 207 -7.67 -0.83 2.50
C ALA A 207 -7.19 0.03 3.68
N SER A 208 -8.03 0.26 4.69
CA SER A 208 -7.65 0.94 5.94
C SER A 208 -6.56 0.18 6.69
N ASP A 209 -6.64 -1.15 6.76
CA ASP A 209 -5.61 -1.98 7.38
C ASP A 209 -4.28 -1.95 6.62
N VAL A 210 -4.31 -1.93 5.28
CA VAL A 210 -3.11 -1.77 4.45
C VAL A 210 -2.49 -0.39 4.68
N VAL A 211 -3.27 0.68 4.62
CA VAL A 211 -2.80 2.06 4.81
C VAL A 211 -2.20 2.23 6.21
N SER A 212 -2.91 1.82 7.26
CA SER A 212 -2.38 1.90 8.63
C SER A 212 -1.11 1.07 8.82
N THR A 213 -0.99 -0.09 8.16
CA THR A 213 0.25 -0.89 8.22
C THR A 213 1.44 -0.18 7.58
N ILE A 214 1.21 0.58 6.50
CA ILE A 214 2.26 1.33 5.81
C ILE A 214 2.65 2.60 6.57
N TYR A 215 1.67 3.34 7.11
CA TYR A 215 1.89 4.68 7.66
C TYR A 215 1.97 4.74 9.20
N ASP A 216 1.16 3.95 9.92
CA ASP A 216 1.05 4.03 11.38
C ASP A 216 2.03 3.10 12.10
N ARG A 217 3.31 3.29 11.81
CA ARG A 217 4.39 2.51 12.44
C ARG A 217 4.72 3.09 13.82
N ARG A 218 5.02 2.20 14.78
CA ARG A 218 5.35 2.62 16.15
C ARG A 218 6.51 3.62 16.15
N PRO A 219 6.51 4.67 16.99
CA PRO A 219 7.65 5.58 17.07
C PRO A 219 8.90 4.83 17.54
N LEU A 220 10.08 5.22 17.03
CA LEU A 220 11.35 4.64 17.45
C LEU A 220 11.63 4.96 18.93
N ILE A 221 12.21 4.00 19.64
CA ILE A 221 12.69 4.21 21.01
C ILE A 221 14.09 4.84 20.96
N LEU A 222 14.15 6.17 21.09
CA LEU A 222 15.39 6.95 20.98
C LEU A 222 15.90 7.48 22.33
N SER A 223 15.22 7.16 23.42
CA SER A 223 15.53 7.66 24.77
C SER A 223 16.74 6.96 25.41
N ARG A 224 17.19 5.84 24.85
CA ARG A 224 18.32 5.06 25.37
C ARG A 224 19.63 5.77 25.08
N GLU A 225 20.55 5.77 26.03
CA GLU A 225 21.87 6.42 25.87
C GLU A 225 22.65 5.88 24.66
N GLY A 226 22.48 4.58 24.37
CA GLY A 226 23.10 3.91 23.23
C GLY A 226 22.42 4.15 21.87
N ALA A 227 21.32 4.90 21.79
CA ALA A 227 20.64 5.24 20.53
C ALA A 227 21.41 6.34 19.77
N ARG A 228 22.62 6.00 19.34
CA ARG A 228 23.58 6.90 18.69
C ARG A 228 24.30 6.21 17.53
N VAL A 229 24.98 6.99 16.70
CA VAL A 229 25.94 6.47 15.72
C VAL A 229 27.09 5.80 16.48
N LEU A 230 27.33 4.51 16.22
CA LEU A 230 28.31 3.69 16.94
C LEU A 230 29.61 3.50 16.15
N ALA A 231 29.50 3.45 14.83
CA ALA A 231 30.64 3.44 13.91
C ALA A 231 30.25 4.01 12.56
N VAL A 232 31.20 4.67 11.90
CA VAL A 232 31.08 5.17 10.53
C VAL A 232 32.25 4.57 9.77
N ASP A 233 31.95 3.77 8.76
CA ASP A 233 32.91 3.22 7.79
C ASP A 233 32.62 3.81 6.39
N GLU A 234 33.49 3.56 5.43
CA GLU A 234 33.39 4.12 4.07
C GLU A 234 32.12 3.67 3.33
N GLU A 235 31.59 2.48 3.64
CA GLU A 235 30.39 1.91 2.97
C GLU A 235 29.18 1.73 3.89
N GLN A 236 29.36 1.71 5.23
CA GLN A 236 28.29 1.40 6.18
C GLN A 236 28.41 2.19 7.48
N ILE A 237 27.26 2.56 8.03
CA ILE A 237 27.12 3.19 9.34
C ILE A 237 26.46 2.20 10.29
N PHE A 238 27.08 1.97 11.44
CA PHE A 238 26.50 1.16 12.51
C PHE A 238 25.75 2.07 13.47
N ILE A 239 24.47 1.77 13.70
CA ILE A 239 23.57 2.57 14.51
C ILE A 239 23.10 1.76 15.73
N GLY A 240 23.10 2.40 16.89
CA GLY A 240 22.75 1.79 18.18
C GLY A 240 21.26 1.70 18.46
N ILE A 241 20.47 1.49 17.41
CA ILE A 241 19.05 1.22 17.46
C ILE A 241 18.76 -0.04 16.64
N GLY A 242 17.81 -0.85 17.09
CA GLY A 242 17.51 -2.15 16.51
C GLY A 242 16.04 -2.54 16.62
N VAL A 243 15.76 -3.83 16.50
CA VAL A 243 14.40 -4.37 16.42
C VAL A 243 13.59 -4.10 17.70
N ASP A 244 14.26 -4.11 18.86
CA ASP A 244 13.62 -3.80 20.14
C ASP A 244 13.32 -2.29 20.29
N ASP A 245 13.97 -1.46 19.48
CA ASP A 245 13.70 -0.02 19.36
C ASP A 245 12.64 0.28 18.27
N TYR A 246 11.98 -0.77 17.76
CA TYR A 246 11.03 -0.77 16.65
C TYR A 246 11.62 -0.41 15.29
N LEU A 247 12.95 -0.43 15.14
CA LEU A 247 13.57 -0.19 13.85
C LEU A 247 13.38 -1.41 12.94
N GLU A 248 13.10 -1.14 11.66
CA GLU A 248 12.95 -2.17 10.65
C GLU A 248 13.87 -1.88 9.46
N ILE A 249 14.26 -2.92 8.72
CA ILE A 249 15.09 -2.78 7.52
C ILE A 249 14.33 -1.97 6.46
N GLY A 250 15.02 -1.03 5.81
CA GLY A 250 14.49 -0.06 4.85
C GLY A 250 13.95 1.22 5.51
N ASP A 251 14.08 1.36 6.83
CA ASP A 251 13.71 2.60 7.51
C ASP A 251 14.70 3.69 7.20
N VAL A 252 14.18 4.87 6.84
CA VAL A 252 14.98 6.07 6.67
C VAL A 252 14.93 6.90 7.95
N VAL A 253 16.09 7.09 8.55
CA VAL A 253 16.25 7.74 9.85
C VAL A 253 17.19 8.95 9.70
N PRO A 254 16.78 10.15 10.16
CA PRO A 254 17.65 11.31 10.16
C PRO A 254 18.69 11.21 11.29
N ILE A 255 19.94 11.53 10.97
CA ILE A 255 21.01 11.76 11.93
C ILE A 255 21.02 13.24 12.29
N LEU A 256 21.08 13.52 13.59
CA LEU A 256 21.02 14.85 14.16
C LEU A 256 22.32 15.19 14.90
N ASP A 257 22.75 16.44 14.77
CA ASP A 257 23.79 17.02 15.62
C ASP A 257 23.28 17.25 17.07
N ASP A 258 24.16 17.74 17.94
CA ASP A 258 23.82 18.03 19.34
C ASP A 258 22.79 19.18 19.50
N GLU A 259 22.64 20.00 18.47
CA GLU A 259 21.69 21.13 18.41
C GLU A 259 20.32 20.69 17.85
N GLY A 260 20.23 19.46 17.34
CA GLY A 260 19.03 18.86 16.76
C GLY A 260 18.85 19.12 15.26
N HIS A 261 19.85 19.67 14.57
CA HIS A 261 19.82 19.87 13.14
C HIS A 261 20.17 18.58 12.41
N ARG A 262 19.54 18.35 11.26
CA ARG A 262 19.78 17.17 10.42
C ARG A 262 21.13 17.29 9.71
N VAL A 263 22.04 16.38 10.01
CA VAL A 263 23.38 16.29 9.39
C VAL A 263 23.46 15.20 8.33
N GLY A 264 22.55 14.22 8.37
CA GLY A 264 22.44 13.20 7.33
C GLY A 264 21.16 12.38 7.40
N LEU A 265 20.97 11.53 6.40
CA LEU A 265 19.90 10.53 6.32
C LEU A 265 20.51 9.18 6.07
N VAL A 266 20.05 8.18 6.81
CA VAL A 266 20.49 6.79 6.64
C VAL A 266 19.32 5.87 6.38
N GLU A 267 19.52 4.88 5.52
CA GLU A 267 18.58 3.77 5.29
C GLU A 267 19.11 2.51 5.97
N VAL A 268 18.31 1.90 6.83
CA VAL A 268 18.67 0.66 7.51
C VAL A 268 18.75 -0.48 6.51
N VAL A 269 19.87 -1.19 6.44
CA VAL A 269 20.08 -2.30 5.49
C VAL A 269 20.14 -3.66 6.17
N GLU A 270 20.50 -3.72 7.45
CA GLU A 270 20.60 -4.99 8.19
C GLU A 270 20.30 -4.82 9.68
N MET A 271 19.59 -5.78 10.28
CA MET A 271 19.41 -5.89 11.73
C MET A 271 20.43 -6.86 12.31
N ILE A 272 21.41 -6.36 13.07
CA ILE A 272 22.50 -7.16 13.63
C ILE A 272 22.11 -7.72 15.01
N GLY A 273 21.33 -6.96 15.79
CA GLY A 273 20.88 -7.37 17.12
C GLY A 273 19.73 -6.52 17.66
N PRO A 274 19.34 -6.72 18.93
CA PRO A 274 18.20 -6.05 19.55
C PRO A 274 18.25 -4.52 19.45
N HIS A 275 19.46 -3.95 19.60
CA HIS A 275 19.72 -2.52 19.59
C HIS A 275 20.89 -2.14 18.67
N LEU A 276 21.11 -2.91 17.61
CA LEU A 276 22.23 -2.72 16.70
C LEU A 276 21.82 -3.06 15.28
N SER A 277 22.06 -2.14 14.36
CA SER A 277 21.77 -2.28 12.94
C SER A 277 22.87 -1.64 12.10
N SER A 278 22.99 -2.02 10.83
CA SER A 278 23.79 -1.30 9.84
C SER A 278 22.87 -0.54 8.89
N ALA A 279 23.36 0.60 8.41
CA ALA A 279 22.64 1.50 7.54
C ALA A 279 23.57 2.12 6.50
N ASN A 280 23.02 2.40 5.32
CA ASN A 280 23.72 3.12 4.26
C ASN A 280 23.40 4.61 4.37
N LEU A 281 24.40 5.46 4.11
CA LEU A 281 24.22 6.90 4.02
C LEU A 281 23.52 7.27 2.71
N LEU A 282 22.36 7.91 2.80
CA LEU A 282 21.59 8.40 1.65
C LEU A 282 21.95 9.85 1.29
N GLU A 283 22.04 10.72 2.29
CA GLU A 283 22.37 12.14 2.12
C GLU A 283 23.28 12.55 3.28
N SER A 284 24.37 13.27 2.98
CA SER A 284 25.15 14.04 3.96
C SER A 284 24.97 15.51 3.63
N ALA A 285 24.79 16.35 4.65
CA ALA A 285 24.64 17.80 4.49
C ALA A 285 25.98 18.52 4.12
N GLY A 286 26.81 17.84 3.32
CA GLY A 286 28.24 18.08 3.11
C GLY A 286 28.64 19.31 2.31
N ASP A 287 27.87 20.40 2.35
CA ASP A 287 28.26 21.70 1.79
C ASP A 287 28.16 22.85 2.81
N THR A 288 27.93 22.54 4.09
CA THR A 288 27.97 23.49 5.20
C THR A 288 28.94 22.97 6.27
N GLU A 289 29.70 23.86 6.92
CA GLU A 289 30.78 23.58 7.89
C GLU A 289 30.45 22.59 9.03
N ASN A 290 29.19 22.15 9.17
CA ASN A 290 28.68 21.23 10.21
C ASN A 290 28.13 19.88 9.66
N GLY A 291 28.33 19.55 8.37
CA GLY A 291 27.56 18.52 7.66
C GLY A 291 28.09 17.08 7.63
N VAL A 292 29.00 16.69 8.53
CA VAL A 292 29.61 15.35 8.52
C VAL A 292 28.93 14.43 9.52
N VAL A 293 28.63 13.19 9.11
CA VAL A 293 28.14 12.15 10.01
C VAL A 293 29.29 11.65 10.88
N GLU A 294 29.13 11.77 12.20
CA GLU A 294 30.16 11.47 13.19
C GLU A 294 29.66 10.50 14.27
N LEU A 295 30.63 9.84 14.91
CA LEU A 295 30.41 8.99 16.07
C LEU A 295 29.67 9.74 17.19
N GLY A 296 28.69 9.08 17.80
CA GLY A 296 27.96 9.60 18.96
C GLY A 296 26.77 10.52 18.63
N GLN A 297 26.57 10.89 17.36
CA GLN A 297 25.41 11.68 16.92
C GLN A 297 24.09 10.93 17.18
N ARG A 298 23.00 11.70 17.37
CA ARG A 298 21.68 11.18 17.73
C ARG A 298 20.82 10.95 16.50
N PHE A 299 19.69 10.27 16.69
CA PHE A 299 18.69 10.06 15.65
C PHE A 299 17.43 10.86 15.92
N GLY A 300 16.75 11.25 14.83
CA GLY A 300 15.35 11.66 14.88
C GLY A 300 14.41 10.48 14.65
N GLN A 301 13.11 10.76 14.63
CA GLN A 301 12.10 9.74 14.31
C GLN A 301 12.21 9.30 12.85
N ARG A 302 11.79 8.06 12.57
CA ARG A 302 11.74 7.52 11.21
C ARG A 302 10.90 8.43 10.32
N LEU A 303 11.34 8.67 9.09
CA LEU A 303 10.55 9.44 8.14
C LEU A 303 9.40 8.58 7.60
N ALA A 304 8.25 9.22 7.35
CA ALA A 304 7.21 8.60 6.54
C ALA A 304 7.79 8.28 5.14
N PRO A 305 7.33 7.21 4.48
CA PRO A 305 7.96 6.76 3.24
C PRO A 305 7.97 7.85 2.15
N ASP A 306 6.92 8.67 2.08
CA ASP A 306 6.78 9.80 1.15
C ASP A 306 7.91 10.82 1.39
N ALA A 307 8.16 11.18 2.66
CA ALA A 307 9.19 12.15 3.03
C ALA A 307 10.62 11.62 2.82
N ALA A 308 10.81 10.30 2.92
CA ALA A 308 12.06 9.64 2.60
C ALA A 308 12.38 9.73 1.09
N ALA A 309 11.40 9.42 0.23
CA ALA A 309 11.55 9.48 -1.24
C ALA A 309 11.81 10.90 -1.77
N ALA A 310 11.26 11.93 -1.11
CA ALA A 310 11.54 13.32 -1.46
C ALA A 310 12.98 13.75 -1.15
N SER A 311 13.62 13.11 -0.17
CA SER A 311 14.99 13.47 0.26
C SER A 311 16.07 12.79 -0.60
N THR A 312 15.78 11.64 -1.22
CA THR A 312 16.74 10.88 -2.04
C THR A 312 16.88 11.35 -3.49
N LYS A 313 15.99 12.23 -3.99
CA LYS A 313 16.02 12.73 -5.39
C LYS A 313 16.70 14.09 -5.57
N LYS A 314 17.39 14.59 -4.54
CA LYS A 314 18.00 15.92 -4.54
C LYS A 314 19.44 15.87 -5.08
N ASP A 315 19.59 15.38 -6.31
CA ASP A 315 20.83 15.44 -7.11
C ASP A 315 20.58 16.17 -8.44
#